data_AF-A0A7S0S1U8-F1
#
_entry.id   AF-A0A7S0S1U8-F1
#
_cell.length_a   1.000
_cell.length_b   1.000
_cell.length_c   1.000
_cell.angle_alpha   90.00
_cell.angle_beta   90.00
_cell.angle_gamma   90.00
#
_symmetry.space_group_name_H-M   'P 1'
#
loop_
_entity.id
_entity.type
_entity.pdbx_description
1 polymer ?
#
loop_
_entity_poly.entity_id
_entity_poly.type
_entity_poly.pdbx_seq_one_letter_code
_entity_poly.pdbx_strand_id
1 'polypeptide(L)'
;WALPRVLPGGQDCTQLLHSRATLARMPPYYTAGPLARAAHAVAAPAKRLFWARLERALLPVTERMGIPTPTTPLQQDLFHGGQIYADSWHSEVLASKRVMVVDGAVHRVHPDCVELISGDKLPADVLLCCTGYNNDYRFLAEDIRAQLR
;
A
#
# COMPACT_ATOMS: atom_id res chain seq x y z
N TRP A 1 0.82 -1.48 1.90
CA TRP A 1 1.75 -1.51 3.05
C TRP A 1 1.63 -0.22 3.85
N ALA A 2 1.64 -0.29 5.18
CA ALA A 2 1.66 0.90 6.02
C ALA A 2 3.10 1.41 6.18
N LEU A 3 3.47 2.44 5.39
CA LEU A 3 4.82 3.01 5.44
C LEU A 3 4.87 4.11 6.51
N PRO A 4 5.64 3.94 7.60
CA PRO A 4 5.81 5.00 8.57
C PRO A 4 6.61 6.14 7.96
N ARG A 5 6.46 7.36 8.47
CA ARG A 5 7.27 8.49 8.02
C ARG A 5 8.76 8.26 8.32
N VAL A 6 9.07 7.64 9.45
CA VAL A 6 10.43 7.34 9.88
C VAL A 6 10.58 5.83 10.08
N LEU A 7 11.55 5.23 9.40
CA LEU A 7 11.88 3.82 9.54
C LEU A 7 12.61 3.54 10.87
N PRO A 8 12.57 2.30 11.37
CA PRO A 8 13.46 1.88 12.45
C PRO A 8 14.92 2.19 12.08
N GLY A 9 15.57 3.05 12.86
CA GLY A 9 16.90 3.60 12.55
C GLY A 9 16.92 5.09 12.15
N GLY A 10 15.78 5.78 12.19
CA GLY A 10 15.71 7.25 12.07
C GLY A 10 15.74 7.78 10.64
N GLN A 11 15.73 6.90 9.63
CA GLN A 11 15.71 7.30 8.23
C GLN A 11 14.29 7.67 7.80
N ASP A 12 14.15 8.81 7.11
CA ASP A 12 12.88 9.21 6.51
C ASP A 12 12.52 8.25 5.37
N CYS A 13 11.36 7.59 5.49
CA CYS A 13 10.89 6.60 4.52
C CYS A 13 10.62 7.25 3.15
N THR A 14 10.13 8.48 3.13
CA THR A 14 9.91 9.29 1.92
C THR A 14 11.23 9.47 1.19
N GLN A 15 12.29 9.89 1.91
CA GLN A 15 13.61 10.07 1.30
C GLN A 15 14.19 8.76 0.77
N LEU A 16 14.01 7.65 1.50
CA LEU A 16 14.44 6.34 1.03
C LEU A 16 13.71 5.95 -0.26
N LEU A 17 12.37 6.09 -0.30
CA LEU A 17 11.53 5.69 -1.43
C LEU A 17 11.75 6.56 -2.67
N HIS A 18 11.99 7.86 -2.49
CA HIS A 18 12.32 8.79 -3.57
C HIS A 18 13.81 8.81 -3.95
N SER A 19 14.65 8.01 -3.30
CA SER A 19 16.07 7.94 -3.65
C SER A 19 16.27 7.25 -5.00
N ARG A 20 17.29 7.71 -5.76
CA ARG A 20 17.74 7.03 -6.99
C ARG A 20 18.15 5.58 -6.74
N ALA A 21 18.62 5.31 -5.52
CA ALA A 21 19.00 3.98 -5.09
C ALA A 21 17.79 3.04 -5.07
N THR A 22 16.65 3.49 -4.54
CA THR A 22 15.40 2.71 -4.56
C THR A 22 14.85 2.58 -5.97
N LEU A 23 14.89 3.65 -6.77
CA LEU A 23 14.48 3.61 -8.18
C LEU A 23 15.31 2.58 -8.98
N ALA A 24 16.62 2.50 -8.78
CA ALA A 24 17.48 1.50 -9.44
C ALA A 24 17.13 0.05 -9.06
N ARG A 25 16.45 -0.15 -7.92
CA ARG A 25 16.00 -1.45 -7.40
C ARG A 25 14.57 -1.80 -7.82
N MET A 26 13.86 -0.88 -8.48
CA MET A 26 12.56 -1.14 -9.08
C MET A 26 12.68 -1.99 -10.36
N PRO A 27 11.60 -2.70 -10.75
CA PRO A 27 11.46 -3.31 -12.07
C PRO A 27 11.83 -2.34 -13.19
N PRO A 28 12.44 -2.82 -14.29
CA PRO A 28 12.81 -1.95 -15.39
C PRO A 28 11.55 -1.36 -16.03
N TYR A 29 11.57 -0.06 -16.32
CA TYR A 29 10.46 0.62 -16.98
C TYR A 29 10.23 0.09 -18.40
N TYR A 30 9.05 0.34 -18.99
CA TYR A 30 8.69 -0.24 -20.29
C TYR A 30 9.68 0.15 -21.42
N THR A 31 10.32 1.32 -21.31
CA THR A 31 11.34 1.81 -22.25
C THR A 31 12.74 1.20 -22.05
N ALA A 32 12.94 0.32 -21.07
CA ALA A 32 14.24 -0.26 -20.79
C ALA A 32 14.71 -1.17 -21.94
N GLY A 33 15.88 -0.86 -22.50
CA GLY A 33 16.53 -1.65 -23.54
C GLY A 33 17.03 -3.03 -23.04
N PRO A 34 17.44 -3.92 -23.95
CA PRO A 34 17.84 -5.29 -23.63
C PRO A 34 18.95 -5.39 -22.57
N LEU A 35 19.97 -4.52 -22.68
CA LEU A 35 21.09 -4.49 -21.73
C LEU A 35 20.64 -4.11 -20.31
N ALA A 36 19.75 -3.13 -20.18
CA ALA A 36 19.20 -2.73 -18.89
C ALA A 36 18.37 -3.85 -18.25
N ARG A 37 17.62 -4.60 -19.05
CA ARG A 37 16.86 -5.77 -18.59
C ARG A 37 17.78 -6.91 -18.16
N ALA A 38 18.86 -7.17 -18.90
CA ALA A 38 19.85 -8.17 -18.53
C ALA A 38 20.56 -7.81 -17.21
N ALA A 39 21.02 -6.56 -17.07
CA ALA A 39 21.59 -6.06 -15.81
C ALA A 39 20.59 -6.16 -14.65
N HIS A 40 19.31 -5.86 -14.91
CA HIS A 40 18.24 -6.03 -13.92
C HIS A 40 18.10 -7.49 -13.48
N ALA A 41 18.14 -8.45 -14.42
CA ALA A 41 18.04 -9.87 -14.12
C ALA A 41 19.23 -10.37 -13.27
N VAL A 42 20.45 -9.94 -13.59
CA VAL A 42 21.65 -10.27 -12.80
C VAL A 42 21.55 -9.72 -11.38
N ALA A 43 21.03 -8.50 -11.22
CA ALA A 43 20.85 -7.87 -9.91
C ALA A 43 19.62 -8.39 -9.13
N ALA A 44 18.79 -9.26 -9.70
CA ALA A 44 17.53 -9.68 -9.10
C ALA A 44 17.68 -10.29 -7.68
N PRO A 45 18.68 -11.13 -7.37
CA PRO A 45 18.84 -11.68 -6.02
C PRO A 45 19.09 -10.59 -4.97
N ALA A 46 19.97 -9.64 -5.27
CA ALA A 46 20.28 -8.52 -4.38
C ALA A 46 19.06 -7.61 -4.16
N LYS A 47 18.27 -7.38 -5.22
CA LYS A 47 17.02 -6.61 -5.13
C LYS A 47 15.98 -7.32 -4.27
N ARG A 48 15.78 -8.62 -4.47
CA ARG A 48 14.88 -9.43 -3.64
C ARG A 48 15.27 -9.37 -2.16
N LEU A 49 16.57 -9.48 -1.86
CA LEU A 49 17.06 -9.38 -0.49
C LEU A 49 16.81 -8.00 0.11
N PHE A 50 17.02 -6.93 -0.65
CA PHE A 50 16.71 -5.57 -0.22
C PHE A 50 15.23 -5.41 0.13
N TRP A 51 14.33 -5.81 -0.77
CA TRP A 51 12.89 -5.70 -0.56
C TRP A 51 12.42 -6.57 0.61
N ALA A 52 12.87 -7.82 0.70
CA ALA A 52 12.54 -8.70 1.82
C ALA A 52 13.01 -8.13 3.19
N ARG A 53 14.15 -7.44 3.23
CA ARG A 53 14.62 -6.77 4.45
C ARG A 53 13.74 -5.57 4.82
N LEU A 54 13.36 -4.77 3.83
CA LEU A 54 12.49 -3.61 4.05
C LEU A 54 11.10 -4.06 4.52
N GLU A 55 10.51 -5.07 3.88
CA GLU A 55 9.25 -5.69 4.28
C GLU A 55 9.31 -6.18 5.73
N ARG A 56 10.35 -6.94 6.11
CA ARG A 56 10.52 -7.39 7.50
C ARG A 56 10.65 -6.25 8.50
N ALA A 57 11.26 -5.13 8.12
CA ALA A 57 11.36 -3.96 8.99
C ALA A 57 10.01 -3.25 9.19
N LEU A 58 9.08 -3.41 8.23
CA LEU A 58 7.76 -2.79 8.23
C LEU A 58 6.67 -3.67 8.88
N LEU A 59 6.86 -4.99 8.94
CA LEU A 59 5.90 -5.90 9.57
C LEU A 59 5.55 -5.51 11.02
N PRO A 60 6.51 -5.25 11.93
CA PRO A 60 6.20 -4.86 13.31
C PRO A 60 5.47 -3.52 13.41
N VAL A 61 5.62 -2.66 12.39
CA VAL A 61 4.95 -1.37 12.30
C VAL A 61 3.49 -1.58 11.88
N THR A 62 3.25 -2.45 10.89
CA THR A 62 1.92 -2.85 10.43
C THR A 62 1.13 -3.59 11.52
N GLU A 63 1.76 -4.52 12.22
CA GLU A 63 1.17 -5.27 13.35
C GLU A 63 0.76 -4.34 14.51
N ARG A 64 1.64 -3.41 14.90
CA ARG A 64 1.33 -2.42 15.95
C ARG A 64 0.15 -1.53 15.59
N MET A 65 -0.09 -1.32 14.32
CA MET A 65 -1.23 -0.53 13.82
C MET A 65 -2.53 -1.34 13.75
N GLY A 66 -2.50 -2.66 13.97
CA GLY A 66 -3.68 -3.51 13.79
C GLY A 66 -4.15 -3.57 12.33
N ILE A 67 -3.30 -3.19 11.38
CA ILE A 67 -3.61 -3.25 9.94
C ILE A 67 -3.29 -4.68 9.47
N PRO A 68 -4.17 -5.32 8.68
CA PRO A 68 -3.86 -6.62 8.09
C PRO A 68 -2.56 -6.57 7.27
N THR A 69 -1.71 -7.59 7.42
CA THR A 69 -0.50 -7.71 6.62
C THR A 69 -0.85 -7.79 5.14
N PRO A 70 -0.33 -6.90 4.28
CA PRO A 70 -0.60 -6.94 2.85
C PRO A 70 -0.18 -8.29 2.25
N THR A 71 -1.04 -8.88 1.42
CA THR A 71 -0.74 -10.11 0.67
C THR A 71 0.18 -9.87 -0.52
N THR A 72 0.31 -8.61 -0.94
CA THR A 72 1.08 -8.18 -2.10
C THR A 72 2.46 -7.66 -1.67
N PRO A 73 3.56 -8.03 -2.34
CA PRO A 73 4.89 -7.52 -2.03
C PRO A 73 4.97 -5.99 -2.08
N LEU A 74 5.81 -5.39 -1.24
CA LEU A 74 5.93 -3.94 -1.10
C LEU A 74 6.28 -3.25 -2.42
N GLN A 75 7.20 -3.82 -3.20
CA GLN A 75 7.56 -3.25 -4.49
C GLN A 75 6.39 -3.17 -5.47
N GLN A 76 5.40 -4.07 -5.36
CA GLN A 76 4.20 -4.06 -6.21
C GLN A 76 3.15 -3.09 -5.65
N ASP A 77 3.00 -3.03 -4.34
CA ASP A 77 2.10 -2.10 -3.63
C ASP A 77 2.49 -0.62 -3.83
N LEU A 78 3.80 -0.33 -3.92
CA LEU A 78 4.30 1.02 -4.21
C LEU A 78 3.80 1.57 -5.56
N PHE A 79 3.47 0.71 -6.54
CA PHE A 79 2.87 1.14 -7.81
C PHE A 79 1.38 1.50 -7.69
N HIS A 80 0.71 1.11 -6.60
CA HIS A 80 -0.72 1.34 -6.38
C HIS A 80 -1.00 2.52 -5.44
N GLY A 81 0.03 3.30 -5.09
CA GLY A 81 -0.16 4.56 -4.36
C GLY A 81 0.75 4.74 -3.14
N GLY A 82 1.50 3.70 -2.73
CA GLY A 82 2.57 3.81 -1.74
C GLY A 82 2.24 4.74 -0.58
N GLN A 83 1.22 4.39 0.21
CA GLN A 83 0.69 5.30 1.23
C GLN A 83 1.68 5.49 2.38
N ILE A 84 2.23 6.70 2.49
CA ILE A 84 3.06 7.13 3.60
C ILE A 84 2.14 7.69 4.69
N TYR A 85 2.20 7.09 5.87
CA TYR A 85 1.40 7.49 7.02
C TYR A 85 2.14 8.54 7.85
N ALA A 86 1.42 9.59 8.25
CA ALA A 86 1.93 10.57 9.21
C ALA A 86 1.69 10.03 10.63
N ASP A 87 2.78 9.71 11.34
CA ASP A 87 2.78 9.08 12.67
C ASP A 87 2.01 9.85 13.77
N SER A 88 1.74 11.15 13.59
CA SER A 88 1.36 12.03 14.69
C SER A 88 -0.05 11.83 15.25
N TRP A 89 -1.01 11.31 14.48
CA TRP A 89 -2.39 11.14 14.96
C TRP A 89 -2.75 9.68 15.26
N HIS A 90 -2.07 8.73 14.62
CA HIS A 90 -2.48 7.33 14.62
C HIS A 90 -2.23 6.62 15.96
N SER A 91 -1.10 6.90 16.61
CA SER A 91 -0.74 6.28 17.90
C SER A 91 -1.71 6.68 19.02
N GLU A 92 -2.08 7.96 19.10
CA GLU A 92 -3.04 8.45 20.08
C GLU A 92 -4.46 7.94 19.81
N VAL A 93 -4.88 7.95 18.54
CA VAL A 93 -6.22 7.50 18.15
C VAL A 93 -6.40 5.99 18.38
N LEU A 94 -5.42 5.16 18.00
CA LEU A 94 -5.48 3.73 18.27
C LEU A 94 -5.38 3.42 19.78
N ALA A 95 -4.49 4.12 20.50
CA ALA A 95 -4.35 3.93 21.95
C ALA A 95 -5.62 4.32 22.73
N SER A 96 -6.42 5.24 22.20
CA SER A 96 -7.65 5.72 22.85
C SER A 96 -8.75 4.66 23.00
N LYS A 97 -8.65 3.51 22.31
CA LYS A 97 -9.71 2.49 22.20
C LYS A 97 -11.04 3.00 21.64
N ARG A 98 -11.09 4.22 21.12
CA ARG A 98 -12.28 4.78 20.45
C ARG A 98 -12.38 4.38 18.98
N VAL A 99 -11.34 3.75 18.44
CA VAL A 99 -11.29 3.25 17.08
C VAL A 99 -11.19 1.74 17.13
N MET A 100 -12.07 1.10 16.37
CA MET A 100 -12.07 -0.33 16.10
C MET A 100 -11.73 -0.53 14.63
N VAL A 101 -10.70 -1.31 14.37
CA VAL A 101 -10.40 -1.78 13.01
C VAL A 101 -11.20 -3.06 12.80
N VAL A 102 -11.98 -3.10 11.72
CA VAL A 102 -12.76 -4.27 11.34
C VAL A 102 -12.28 -4.72 9.96
N ASP A 103 -11.86 -5.99 9.87
CA ASP A 103 -11.53 -6.62 8.61
C ASP A 103 -12.78 -7.33 8.06
N GLY A 104 -13.06 -7.13 6.77
CA GLY A 104 -14.25 -7.68 6.13
C GLY A 104 -14.74 -6.86 4.95
N ALA A 105 -15.49 -7.51 4.07
CA ALA A 105 -16.15 -6.87 2.96
C ALA A 105 -17.56 -6.43 3.35
N VAL A 106 -17.94 -5.22 2.92
CA VAL A 106 -19.30 -4.71 3.08
C VAL A 106 -20.25 -5.51 2.19
N HIS A 107 -21.28 -6.09 2.78
CA HIS A 107 -22.39 -6.72 2.06
C HIS A 107 -23.47 -5.69 1.70
N ARG A 108 -23.92 -4.93 2.71
CA ARG A 108 -25.01 -3.97 2.55
C ARG A 108 -24.91 -2.82 3.55
N VAL A 109 -25.36 -1.64 3.13
CA VAL A 109 -25.55 -0.48 4.03
C VAL A 109 -27.03 -0.35 4.35
N HIS A 110 -27.35 -0.25 5.64
CA HIS A 110 -28.68 0.00 6.19
C HIS A 110 -28.73 1.42 6.78
N PRO A 111 -29.93 1.95 7.13
CA PRO A 111 -30.04 3.29 7.72
C PRO A 111 -29.27 3.49 9.03
N ASP A 112 -29.04 2.43 9.80
CA ASP A 112 -28.45 2.46 11.16
C ASP A 112 -27.16 1.64 11.30
N CYS A 113 -26.79 0.86 10.28
CA CYS A 113 -25.63 -0.02 10.34
C CYS A 113 -25.06 -0.39 8.98
N VAL A 114 -23.83 -0.92 9.01
CA VAL A 114 -23.17 -1.58 7.87
C VAL A 114 -23.11 -3.07 8.15
N GLU A 115 -23.66 -3.87 7.24
CA GLU A 115 -23.62 -5.34 7.29
C GLU A 115 -22.43 -5.85 6.48
N LEU A 116 -21.62 -6.71 7.09
CA LEU A 116 -20.50 -7.39 6.44
C LEU A 116 -20.93 -8.70 5.79
N ILE A 117 -20.13 -9.24 4.87
CA ILE A 117 -20.38 -10.56 4.25
C ILE A 117 -20.41 -11.70 5.29
N SER A 118 -19.72 -11.54 6.42
CA SER A 118 -19.79 -12.49 7.55
C SER A 118 -21.18 -12.55 8.21
N GLY A 119 -22.04 -11.55 7.96
CA GLY A 119 -23.32 -11.36 8.63
C GLY A 119 -23.25 -10.40 9.83
N ASP A 120 -22.05 -9.96 10.21
CA ASP A 120 -21.86 -8.99 11.30
C ASP A 120 -22.47 -7.63 10.93
N LYS A 121 -23.11 -6.98 11.91
CA LYS A 121 -23.70 -5.65 11.76
C LYS A 121 -22.98 -4.63 12.63
N LEU A 122 -22.42 -3.61 11.99
CA LEU A 122 -21.66 -2.53 12.61
C LEU A 122 -22.55 -1.28 12.70
N PRO A 123 -23.01 -0.87 13.89
CA PRO A 123 -23.79 0.34 14.05
C PRO A 123 -22.99 1.58 13.64
N ALA A 124 -23.60 2.48 12.87
CA ALA A 124 -22.95 3.71 12.44
C ALA A 124 -24.00 4.81 12.15
N ASP A 125 -23.80 5.98 12.76
CA ASP A 125 -24.60 7.18 12.46
C ASP A 125 -24.11 7.92 11.21
N VAL A 126 -22.82 7.77 10.89
CA VAL A 126 -22.15 8.43 9.76
C VAL A 126 -21.27 7.42 9.05
N LEU A 127 -21.44 7.33 7.72
CA LEU A 127 -20.59 6.52 6.85
C LEU A 127 -19.74 7.41 5.95
N LEU A 128 -18.42 7.24 6.02
CA LEU A 128 -17.46 7.91 5.14
C LEU A 128 -16.84 6.89 4.17
N CYS A 129 -17.09 7.07 2.87
CA CYS A 129 -16.57 6.20 1.82
C CYS A 129 -15.19 6.67 1.35
N CYS A 130 -14.13 6.11 1.92
CA CYS A 130 -12.74 6.38 1.54
C CYS A 130 -12.18 5.36 0.52
N THR A 131 -13.00 4.89 -0.43
CA THR A 131 -12.64 3.80 -1.36
C THR A 131 -11.78 4.23 -2.56
N GLY A 132 -11.36 5.50 -2.61
CA GLY A 132 -10.59 6.07 -3.72
C GLY A 132 -11.44 6.31 -4.96
N TYR A 133 -10.78 6.33 -6.13
CA TYR A 133 -11.39 6.66 -7.42
C TYR A 133 -11.15 5.52 -8.42
N ASN A 134 -12.12 5.31 -9.32
CA ASN A 134 -11.91 4.45 -10.47
C ASN A 134 -11.02 5.16 -11.50
N ASN A 135 -9.94 4.49 -11.91
CA ASN A 135 -9.11 4.94 -13.03
C ASN A 135 -9.82 4.67 -14.34
N ASP A 136 -10.77 5.53 -14.63
CA ASP A 136 -11.50 5.56 -15.88
C ASP A 136 -10.69 6.31 -16.93
N TYR A 137 -9.79 5.61 -17.61
CA TYR A 137 -8.97 6.16 -18.70
C TYR A 137 -9.78 6.44 -19.98
N ARG A 138 -11.05 6.84 -19.87
CA ARG A 138 -11.92 7.20 -21.00
C ARG A 138 -11.37 8.32 -21.88
N PHE A 139 -10.45 9.14 -21.35
CA PHE A 139 -9.76 10.18 -22.11
C PHE A 139 -8.67 9.63 -23.05
N LEU A 140 -8.24 8.39 -22.87
CA LEU A 140 -7.27 7.73 -23.77
C LEU A 140 -7.99 7.05 -24.93
N ALA A 141 -7.31 6.97 -26.07
CA ALA A 141 -7.75 6.19 -27.22
C ALA A 141 -7.95 4.71 -26.83
N GLU A 142 -8.87 4.04 -27.54
CA GLU A 142 -9.33 2.70 -27.17
C GLU A 142 -8.21 1.64 -27.21
N ASP A 143 -7.31 1.75 -28.18
CA ASP A 143 -6.13 0.90 -28.34
C ASP A 143 -5.15 1.02 -27.15
N ILE A 144 -4.93 2.24 -26.64
CA ILE A 144 -4.11 2.48 -25.45
C ILE A 144 -4.84 2.00 -24.20
N ARG A 145 -6.15 2.26 -24.09
CA ARG A 145 -6.97 1.84 -22.95
C ARG A 145 -7.02 0.31 -22.82
N ALA A 146 -7.02 -0.42 -23.93
CA ALA A 146 -6.98 -1.89 -23.93
C ALA A 146 -5.68 -2.46 -23.33
N GLN A 147 -4.58 -1.70 -23.34
CA GLN A 147 -3.30 -2.11 -22.76
C GLN A 147 -3.18 -1.80 -21.26
N LEU A 148 -4.13 -1.05 -20.69
CA LEU A 148 -4.14 -0.61 -19.29
C LEU A 148 -5.17 -1.36 -18.42
N ARG A 149 -5.92 -2.30 -19.00
CA ARG A 149 -6.83 -3.21 -18.30
C ARG A 149 -6.11 -4.51 -17.97
#